data_AF-I2GLB3-F1
#
_entry.id   AF-I2GLB3-F1
#
_cell.length_a   1.000
_cell.length_b   1.000
_cell.length_c   1.000
_cell.angle_alpha   90.00
_cell.angle_beta   90.00
_cell.angle_gamma   90.00
#
_symmetry.space_group_name_H-M   'P 1'
#
loop_
_entity.id
_entity.type
_entity.pdbx_description
1 polymer ?
#
loop_
_entity_poly.entity_id
_entity_poly.type
_entity_poly.pdbx_seq_one_letter_code
_entity_poly.pdbx_strand_id
1 'polypeptide(L)'
;MVGAPLDTISLLHHAEHLAQLPNKRIRRMEVPLRFGNHVEWRMIEEFDTADPVVDELADDYFGTIVEEFLLTEGGQQGMIGSAPSVLLSAPAVVSFAVGWLEQRYR
;
A
#
# COMPACT_ATOMS: atom_id res chain seq x y z
N MET A 1 -9.82 -9.22 0.34
CA MET A 1 -8.69 -10.12 0.62
C MET A 1 -9.25 -11.43 1.14
N VAL A 2 -8.79 -12.55 0.60
CA VAL A 2 -9.33 -13.89 0.89
C VAL A 2 -8.23 -14.73 1.55
N GLY A 3 -8.26 -14.86 2.88
CA GLY A 3 -7.24 -15.57 3.66
C GLY A 3 -5.87 -14.91 3.72
N ALA A 4 -5.69 -13.74 3.09
CA ALA A 4 -4.44 -13.00 3.10
C ALA A 4 -4.32 -12.18 4.40
N PRO A 5 -3.13 -12.11 5.02
CA PRO A 5 -2.85 -11.21 6.13
C PRO A 5 -3.16 -9.74 5.78
N LEU A 6 -3.59 -8.94 6.76
CA LEU A 6 -4.11 -7.59 6.51
C LEU A 6 -3.06 -6.59 6.00
N ASP A 7 -1.78 -6.86 6.25
CA ASP A 7 -0.63 -6.09 5.80
C ASP A 7 -0.29 -6.31 4.31
N THR A 8 -0.90 -7.28 3.62
CA THR A 8 -0.58 -7.58 2.21
C THR A 8 -1.43 -6.80 1.19
N ILE A 9 -2.00 -5.65 1.57
CA ILE A 9 -2.86 -4.86 0.70
C ILE A 9 -2.04 -3.88 -0.17
N SER A 10 -1.70 -4.28 -1.39
CA SER A 10 -0.89 -3.45 -2.31
C SER A 10 -1.49 -2.07 -2.62
N LEU A 11 -2.81 -1.89 -2.43
CA LEU A 11 -3.48 -0.60 -2.61
C LEU A 11 -2.93 0.48 -1.68
N LEU A 12 -2.39 0.13 -0.51
CA LEU A 12 -1.87 1.14 0.42
C LEU A 12 -0.61 1.84 -0.10
N HIS A 13 0.16 1.24 -1.01
CA HIS A 13 1.23 1.96 -1.73
C HIS A 13 0.71 3.14 -2.55
N HIS A 14 -0.54 3.08 -3.02
CA HIS A 14 -1.16 4.24 -3.66
C HIS A 14 -1.44 5.36 -2.64
N ALA A 15 -1.87 5.02 -1.42
CA ALA A 15 -2.04 5.99 -0.35
C ALA A 15 -0.70 6.64 0.04
N GLU A 16 0.37 5.84 0.15
CA GLU A 16 1.73 6.36 0.35
C GLU A 16 2.15 7.33 -0.73
N HIS A 17 1.86 7.03 -2.01
CA HIS A 17 2.16 7.93 -3.11
C HIS A 17 1.44 9.28 -2.96
N LEU A 18 0.17 9.27 -2.57
CA LEU A 18 -0.67 10.46 -2.45
C LEU A 18 -0.35 11.30 -1.20
N ALA A 19 -0.05 10.65 -0.08
CA ALA A 19 0.12 11.30 1.23
C ALA A 19 1.25 12.34 1.20
N GLN A 20 1.05 13.51 1.79
CA GLN A 20 2.06 14.57 1.87
C GLN A 20 3.02 14.30 3.03
N LEU A 21 3.93 13.35 2.84
CA LEU A 21 4.99 12.98 3.78
C LEU A 21 6.33 13.59 3.37
N PRO A 22 7.14 14.10 4.32
CA PRO A 22 8.51 14.51 4.05
C PRO A 22 9.40 13.28 3.75
N ASN A 23 10.49 13.49 3.01
CA ASN A 23 11.59 12.53 2.85
C ASN A 23 11.21 11.10 2.38
N LYS A 24 10.16 10.97 1.55
CA LYS A 24 9.81 9.68 0.95
C LYS A 24 10.99 9.07 0.21
N ARG A 25 11.29 7.81 0.51
CA ARG A 25 12.32 7.01 -0.14
C ARG A 25 11.97 6.82 -1.61
N ILE A 26 12.94 7.06 -2.48
CA ILE A 26 12.83 6.86 -3.93
C ILE A 26 13.73 5.71 -4.32
N ARG A 27 13.14 4.69 -4.94
CA ARG A 27 13.86 3.57 -5.52
C ARG A 27 14.12 3.84 -7.00
N ARG A 28 15.36 3.58 -7.43
CA ARG A 28 15.79 3.66 -8.83
C ARG A 28 16.20 2.28 -9.31
N MET A 29 15.68 1.84 -10.44
CA MET A 29 16.01 0.55 -11.01
C MET A 29 15.95 0.54 -12.53
N GLU A 30 16.72 -0.36 -13.15
CA GLU A 30 16.59 -0.66 -14.57
C GLU A 30 15.56 -1.77 -14.78
N VAL A 31 14.58 -1.51 -15.65
CA VAL A 31 13.59 -2.51 -16.06
C VAL A 31 13.73 -2.80 -17.56
N PRO A 32 13.73 -4.08 -17.97
CA PRO A 32 13.73 -4.45 -19.38
C PRO A 32 12.31 -4.32 -19.95
N LEU A 33 12.09 -3.35 -20.82
CA LEU A 33 10.80 -3.14 -21.48
C LEU A 33 10.86 -3.59 -22.94
N ARG A 34 9.79 -4.22 -23.42
CA ARG A 34 9.66 -4.62 -24.83
C ARG A 34 9.16 -3.46 -25.66
N PHE A 35 9.93 -3.05 -26.66
CA PHE A 35 9.56 -2.07 -27.68
C PHE A 35 9.51 -2.78 -29.04
N GLY A 36 8.31 -3.15 -29.49
CA GLY A 36 8.16 -3.92 -30.72
C GLY A 36 8.83 -5.30 -30.64
N ASN A 37 9.86 -5.52 -31.47
CA ASN A 37 10.59 -6.79 -31.56
C ASN A 37 11.92 -6.81 -30.78
N HIS A 38 12.27 -5.74 -30.06
CA HIS A 38 13.48 -5.69 -29.23
C HIS A 38 13.16 -5.32 -27.77
N VAL A 39 14.14 -5.54 -26.89
CA VAL A 39 14.09 -5.19 -25.48
C VAL A 39 15.01 -3.99 -25.26
N GLU A 40 14.51 -2.97 -24.56
CA GLU A 40 15.31 -1.85 -24.10
C GLU A 40 15.27 -1.78 -22.58
N TRP A 41 16.44 -1.66 -21.95
CA TRP A 41 16.53 -1.37 -20.53
C TRP A 41 16.23 0.11 -20.30
N ARG A 42 15.38 0.39 -19.31
CA ARG A 42 14.98 1.74 -18.92
C ARG A 42 15.17 1.93 -17.43
N MET A 43 15.87 3.01 -17.07
CA MET A 43 15.81 3.52 -15.71
C MET A 43 14.41 4.02 -15.40
N ILE A 44 13.85 3.57 -14.29
CA ILE A 44 12.62 4.10 -13.71
C ILE A 44 12.87 4.56 -12.28
N GLU A 45 12.03 5.47 -11.81
CA GLU A 45 11.96 5.89 -10.41
C GLU A 45 10.55 5.66 -9.88
N GLU A 46 10.46 5.15 -8.65
CA GLU A 46 9.21 5.03 -7.89
C GLU A 46 9.47 5.32 -6.41
N PHE A 47 8.40 5.52 -5.64
CA PHE A 47 8.55 5.44 -4.18
C PHE A 47 8.88 4.01 -3.78
N ASP A 48 9.67 3.86 -2.72
CA ASP A 48 9.99 2.52 -2.23
C ASP A 48 8.72 1.81 -1.77
N THR A 49 8.49 0.62 -2.32
CA THR A 49 7.36 -0.25 -2.01
C THR A 49 7.82 -1.60 -1.44
N ALA A 50 9.14 -1.78 -1.29
CA ALA A 50 9.74 -2.95 -0.67
C ALA A 50 10.03 -2.71 0.82
N ASP A 51 10.56 -1.53 1.14
CA ASP A 51 10.74 -1.02 2.50
C ASP A 51 9.72 0.10 2.78
N PRO A 52 9.43 0.46 4.04
CA PRO A 52 8.50 1.54 4.34
C PRO A 52 8.87 2.85 3.63
N VAL A 53 7.89 3.62 3.13
CA VAL A 53 8.19 4.79 2.29
C VAL A 53 8.96 5.89 3.05
N VAL A 54 8.93 5.91 4.38
CA VAL A 54 9.74 6.79 5.25
C VAL A 54 10.32 5.98 6.42
N ASP A 55 11.40 6.45 7.03
CA ASP A 55 12.16 5.72 8.07
C ASP A 55 11.36 5.48 9.37
N GLU A 56 10.38 6.33 9.65
CA GLU A 56 9.61 6.33 10.90
C GLU A 56 8.46 5.31 10.91
N LEU A 57 8.11 4.76 9.75
CA LEU A 57 7.07 3.74 9.64
C LEU A 57 7.61 2.36 10.05
N ALA A 58 6.81 1.61 10.81
CA ALA A 58 7.09 0.20 11.07
C ALA A 58 6.97 -0.63 9.79
N ASP A 59 7.53 -1.85 9.75
CA ASP A 59 7.48 -2.70 8.56
C ASP A 59 6.07 -3.23 8.23
N ASP A 60 5.18 -3.35 9.22
CA ASP A 60 3.86 -3.98 9.12
C ASP A 60 2.67 -3.02 9.34
N TYR A 61 2.91 -1.71 9.37
CA TYR A 61 1.91 -0.64 9.55
C TYR A 61 0.69 -0.74 8.63
N PHE A 62 0.79 -1.40 7.46
CA PHE A 62 -0.35 -1.68 6.61
C PHE A 62 -1.44 -2.49 7.35
N GLY A 63 -1.04 -3.48 8.15
CA GLY A 63 -1.96 -4.24 9.00
C GLY A 63 -2.69 -3.31 9.97
N THR A 64 -1.96 -2.44 10.65
CA THR A 64 -2.52 -1.44 11.58
C THR A 64 -3.53 -0.51 10.89
N ILE A 65 -3.21 0.00 9.70
CA ILE A 65 -4.14 0.87 8.94
C ILE A 65 -5.43 0.12 8.62
N VAL A 66 -5.34 -1.13 8.16
CA VAL A 66 -6.53 -1.93 7.80
C VAL A 66 -7.35 -2.32 9.03
N GLU A 67 -6.70 -2.67 10.14
CA GLU A 67 -7.35 -2.95 11.42
C GLU A 67 -8.11 -1.72 11.94
N GLU A 68 -7.45 -0.55 11.98
CA GLU A 68 -8.10 0.70 12.38
C GLU A 68 -9.25 1.07 11.44
N PHE A 69 -9.09 0.89 10.12
CA PHE A 69 -10.16 1.13 9.15
C PHE A 69 -11.38 0.25 9.39
N LEU A 70 -11.15 -1.07 9.59
CA LEU A 70 -12.22 -2.03 9.89
C LEU A 70 -12.98 -1.70 11.19
N LEU A 71 -12.29 -1.13 12.18
CA LEU A 71 -12.88 -0.72 13.46
C LEU A 71 -13.68 0.58 13.37
N THR A 72 -13.33 1.49 12.46
CA THR A 72 -13.83 2.88 12.44
C THR A 72 -14.80 3.15 11.29
N GLU A 73 -14.37 2.90 10.05
CA GLU A 73 -15.13 3.15 8.82
C GLU A 73 -15.86 1.90 8.31
N GLY A 74 -15.39 0.73 8.75
CA GLY A 74 -16.02 -0.55 8.52
C GLY A 74 -15.54 -1.27 7.26
N GLY A 75 -16.28 -2.32 6.90
CA GLY A 75 -15.92 -3.30 5.88
C GLY A 75 -16.65 -4.59 6.18
N GLN A 76 -16.75 -5.49 5.20
CA GLN A 76 -17.36 -6.79 5.47
C GLN A 76 -16.27 -7.79 5.85
N GLN A 77 -16.48 -8.49 6.95
CA GLN A 77 -15.61 -9.57 7.40
C GLN A 77 -16.43 -10.87 7.40
N GLY A 78 -15.80 -11.98 7.02
CA GLY A 78 -16.46 -13.28 6.98
C GLY A 78 -15.55 -14.39 6.50
N MET A 79 -16.13 -15.56 6.26
CA MET A 79 -15.41 -16.73 5.76
C MET A 79 -15.72 -16.95 4.28
N ILE A 80 -14.69 -17.20 3.47
CA ILE A 80 -14.83 -17.76 2.11
C ILE A 80 -14.19 -19.15 2.16
N GLY A 81 -15.03 -20.19 2.17
CA GLY A 81 -14.58 -21.53 2.56
C GLY A 81 -14.06 -21.51 4.00
N SER A 82 -12.83 -21.98 4.20
CA SER A 82 -12.14 -21.94 5.50
C SER A 82 -11.21 -20.73 5.68
N ALA A 83 -11.24 -19.76 4.75
CA ALA A 83 -10.35 -18.60 4.78
C ALA A 83 -11.04 -17.37 5.40
N PRO A 84 -10.49 -16.79 6.50
CA PRO A 84 -10.96 -15.50 6.99
C PRO A 84 -10.71 -14.43 5.92
N SER A 85 -11.73 -13.64 5.62
CA SER A 85 -11.77 -12.77 4.45
C SER A 85 -12.37 -11.42 4.80
N VAL A 86 -11.85 -10.38 4.15
CA VAL A 86 -12.35 -9.01 4.27
C VAL A 86 -12.65 -8.42 2.90
N LEU A 87 -13.77 -7.70 2.78
CA LEU A 87 -14.13 -6.90 1.61
C LEU A 87 -14.17 -5.43 2.03
N LEU A 88 -13.31 -4.63 1.39
CA LEU A 88 -13.09 -3.23 1.71
C LEU A 88 -13.42 -2.36 0.48
N SER A 89 -13.94 -1.15 0.72
CA SER A 89 -14.10 -0.15 -0.33
C SER A 89 -12.74 0.48 -0.64
N ALA A 90 -12.21 0.24 -1.84
CA ALA A 90 -10.93 0.79 -2.26
C ALA A 90 -10.81 2.33 -2.09
N PRO A 91 -11.76 3.17 -2.57
CA PRO A 91 -11.64 4.61 -2.39
C PRO A 91 -11.70 5.04 -0.91
N ALA A 92 -12.50 4.35 -0.08
CA ALA A 92 -12.59 4.66 1.35
C ALA A 92 -11.29 4.32 2.09
N VAL A 93 -10.71 3.14 1.81
CA VAL A 93 -9.43 2.72 2.38
C VAL A 93 -8.32 3.69 2.00
N VAL A 94 -8.23 4.10 0.73
CA VAL A 94 -7.20 5.06 0.29
C VAL A 94 -7.36 6.40 1.01
N SER A 95 -8.58 6.95 1.06
CA SER A 95 -8.84 8.22 1.76
C SER A 95 -8.48 8.13 3.25
N PHE A 96 -8.85 7.03 3.91
CA PHE A 96 -8.52 6.81 5.32
C PHE A 96 -7.01 6.72 5.53
N ALA A 97 -6.31 5.91 4.73
CA ALA A 97 -4.88 5.69 4.85
C ALA A 97 -4.05 6.96 4.60
N VAL A 98 -4.42 7.77 3.61
CA VAL A 98 -3.76 9.07 3.38
C VAL A 98 -3.89 9.95 4.62
N GLY A 99 -5.10 10.08 5.19
CA GLY A 99 -5.31 10.84 6.42
C GLY A 99 -4.55 10.26 7.61
N TRP A 100 -4.52 8.94 7.75
CA TRP A 100 -3.81 8.24 8.82
C TRP A 100 -2.31 8.54 8.80
N LEU A 101 -1.70 8.49 7.60
CA LEU A 101 -0.28 8.78 7.37
C LEU A 101 0.03 10.26 7.65
N GLU A 102 -0.72 11.18 7.04
CA GLU A 102 -0.47 12.62 7.18
C GLU A 102 -0.69 13.14 8.60
N GLN A 103 -1.60 12.55 9.38
CA GLN A 103 -1.81 12.95 10.78
C GLN A 103 -0.64 12.58 11.70
N ARG A 104 0.15 11.56 11.34
CA ARG A 104 1.20 10.99 12.18
C ARG A 104 2.61 11.39 11.75
N TYR A 105 2.81 11.64 10.46
CA TYR A 105 4.14 11.74 9.86
C TYR A 105 4.31 12.94 8.92
N ARG A 106 3.42 13.94 8.95
CA ARG A 106 3.58 15.19 8.18
C ARG A 106 4.53 16.18 8.84
#